data_AF-A0A7W1D658-F1
#
_entry.id   AF-A0A7W1D658-F1
#
_cell.length_a   1.000
_cell.length_b   1.000
_cell.length_c   1.000
_cell.angle_alpha   90.00
_cell.angle_beta   90.00
_cell.angle_gamma   90.00
#
_symmetry.space_group_name_H-M   'P 1'
#
loop_
_entity.id
_entity.type
_entity.pdbx_description
1 polymer ?
#
loop_
_entity_poly.entity_id
_entity_poly.type
_entity_poly.pdbx_seq_one_letter_code
_entity_poly.pdbx_strand_id
1 'polypeptide(L)'
;MGNRPKVGLIAAGNYPLGMLGHGAAFPGGDRDFAALLAARGRFTTDRRFYSLPRYVNAGGDPLPRYEDTLDRSDGQADGLWQGHALDELTATESPVLGPWQTRLALNILRWERYGRDRITDLFYIHYKSPDHVGHRWNMISPEMNDILRSVDAGIGELVKWLNESVGRKDYVLVVTADHGQTPLQAGGWPISQRELFADIESRFDHVENGDTIIKSSSANVLFADKAEMKVNGVSPEEISSWLTGYTIADNLAIGSSLAEGYEDRGDDLVYSAAFPGRAVTQVAMCTGALGRD
;
A
#
# COMPACT_ATOMS: atom_id res chain seq x y z
N MET A 1 31.40 1.02 18.06
CA MET A 1 30.25 1.85 18.50
C MET A 1 29.02 1.01 18.18
N GLY A 2 28.34 0.47 19.19
CA GLY A 2 27.19 -0.41 18.97
C GLY A 2 25.99 0.39 18.46
N ASN A 3 25.22 -0.16 17.54
CA ASN A 3 23.90 0.37 17.19
C ASN A 3 23.02 0.29 18.45
N ARG A 4 22.97 1.41 19.19
CA ARG A 4 22.30 1.50 20.51
C ARG A 4 20.85 1.99 20.42
N PRO A 5 20.47 2.90 19.49
CA PRO A 5 19.07 3.20 19.25
C PRO A 5 18.29 1.94 18.91
N LYS A 6 17.08 1.79 19.46
CA LYS A 6 16.18 0.74 19.01
C LYS A 6 15.42 1.24 17.81
N VAL A 7 15.42 0.46 16.73
CA VAL A 7 14.53 0.69 15.59
C VAL A 7 13.55 -0.48 15.51
N GLY A 8 12.27 -0.17 15.32
CA GLY A 8 11.22 -1.17 15.23
C GLY A 8 10.15 -0.85 14.19
N LEU A 9 9.55 -1.89 13.63
CA LEU A 9 8.42 -1.80 12.71
C LEU A 9 7.37 -2.86 13.04
N ILE A 10 6.11 -2.44 13.11
CA ILE A 10 4.96 -3.32 12.93
C ILE A 10 4.19 -2.89 11.68
N ALA A 11 3.97 -3.83 10.77
CA ALA A 11 3.32 -3.59 9.48
C ALA A 11 2.51 -4.80 9.05
N ALA A 12 1.54 -4.61 8.17
CA ALA A 12 0.99 -5.71 7.37
C ALA A 12 1.63 -5.77 5.99
N GLY A 13 2.07 -6.96 5.59
CA GLY A 13 2.93 -7.16 4.43
C GLY A 13 4.35 -6.64 4.62
N ASN A 14 5.17 -6.75 3.57
CA ASN A 14 6.58 -6.38 3.57
C ASN A 14 6.89 -5.03 2.90
N TYR A 15 5.90 -4.37 2.30
CA TYR A 15 6.08 -3.09 1.59
C TYR A 15 6.79 -2.00 2.43
N PRO A 16 6.48 -1.83 3.73
CA PRO A 16 7.13 -0.80 4.55
C PRO A 16 8.50 -1.21 5.09
N LEU A 17 8.99 -2.43 4.82
CA LEU A 17 10.24 -2.92 5.39
C LEU A 17 11.43 -2.02 5.03
N GLY A 18 11.39 -1.36 3.86
CA GLY A 18 12.41 -0.39 3.46
C GLY A 18 12.58 0.78 4.44
N MET A 19 11.55 1.11 5.23
CA MET A 19 11.62 2.15 6.27
C MET A 19 12.50 1.73 7.46
N LEU A 20 12.59 0.43 7.74
CA LEU A 20 13.41 -0.11 8.82
C LEU A 20 14.90 -0.23 8.41
N GLY A 21 15.22 -0.04 7.14
CA GLY A 21 16.56 -0.24 6.59
C GLY A 21 16.88 -1.71 6.37
N HIS A 22 18.13 -2.11 6.65
CA HIS A 22 18.64 -3.45 6.33
C HIS A 22 19.00 -4.29 7.58
N GLY A 23 18.74 -3.77 8.78
CA GLY A 23 19.11 -4.41 10.05
C GLY A 23 20.56 -4.93 10.05
N ALA A 24 20.75 -6.18 10.46
CA ALA A 24 22.06 -6.80 10.58
C ALA A 24 22.67 -7.28 9.25
N ALA A 25 22.07 -6.95 8.10
CA ALA A 25 22.62 -7.33 6.79
C ALA A 25 23.90 -6.55 6.43
N PHE A 26 24.09 -5.35 7.02
CA PHE A 26 25.27 -4.53 6.77
C PHE A 26 26.21 -4.49 7.99
N PRO A 27 27.54 -4.35 7.76
CA PRO A 27 28.51 -4.23 8.84
C PRO A 27 28.15 -3.11 9.82
N GLY A 28 28.06 -3.44 11.12
CA GLY A 28 27.71 -2.49 12.17
C GLY A 28 26.22 -2.37 12.48
N GLY A 29 25.35 -2.98 11.68
CA GLY A 29 23.92 -3.09 11.98
C GLY A 29 23.63 -4.14 13.05
N ASP A 30 22.46 -4.04 13.68
CA ASP A 30 21.93 -5.00 14.63
C ASP A 30 20.55 -5.52 14.15
N ARG A 31 19.97 -6.44 14.93
CA ARG A 31 18.70 -7.06 14.57
C ARG A 31 17.54 -6.22 15.05
N ASP A 32 17.27 -5.14 14.32
CA ASP A 32 16.10 -4.28 14.52
C ASP A 32 14.81 -5.10 14.59
N PHE A 33 13.83 -4.58 15.35
CA PHE A 33 12.56 -5.29 15.55
C PHE A 33 11.71 -5.18 14.28
N ALA A 34 11.27 -6.32 13.75
CA ALA A 34 10.39 -6.35 12.60
C ALA A 34 9.27 -7.37 12.80
N ALA A 35 8.03 -6.88 12.80
CA ALA A 35 6.83 -7.71 12.83
C ALA A 35 5.98 -7.42 11.60
N LEU A 36 6.07 -8.32 10.60
CA LEU A 36 5.28 -8.24 9.37
C LEU A 36 4.08 -9.20 9.48
N LEU A 37 2.88 -8.64 9.61
CA LEU A 37 1.63 -9.39 9.66
C LEU A 37 1.46 -10.15 8.34
N ALA A 38 1.51 -11.46 8.45
CA ALA A 38 1.15 -12.42 7.43
C ALA A 38 -0.30 -12.88 7.65
N ALA A 39 -0.74 -13.90 6.92
CA ALA A 39 -2.09 -14.43 7.04
C ALA A 39 -2.41 -14.91 8.48
N ARG A 40 -3.70 -14.82 8.84
CA ARG A 40 -4.28 -15.34 10.10
C ARG A 40 -3.67 -14.76 11.38
N GLY A 41 -3.38 -13.45 11.39
CA GLY A 41 -2.88 -12.77 12.60
C GLY A 41 -1.43 -13.04 12.97
N ARG A 42 -0.69 -13.81 12.16
CA ARG A 42 0.67 -14.23 12.50
C ARG A 42 1.70 -13.25 11.95
N PHE A 43 2.59 -12.77 12.81
CA PHE A 43 3.74 -11.96 12.40
C PHE A 43 4.94 -12.83 12.01
N THR A 44 5.66 -12.39 10.99
CA THR A 44 6.87 -13.02 10.47
C THR A 44 7.96 -11.97 10.19
N THR A 45 9.21 -12.41 10.09
CA THR A 45 10.35 -11.60 9.62
C THR A 45 11.51 -12.51 9.20
N ASP A 46 12.51 -11.95 8.50
CA ASP A 46 13.78 -12.63 8.26
C ASP A 46 14.70 -12.53 9.48
N ARG A 47 14.75 -13.61 10.26
CA ARG A 47 15.50 -13.68 11.52
C ARG A 47 17.03 -13.67 11.35
N ARG A 48 17.53 -13.73 10.10
CA ARG A 48 18.96 -13.51 9.82
C ARG A 48 19.33 -12.05 10.12
N PHE A 49 18.45 -11.13 9.73
CA PHE A 49 18.70 -9.68 9.71
C PHE A 49 17.91 -8.91 10.76
N TYR A 50 16.76 -9.44 11.21
CA TYR A 50 15.85 -8.76 12.13
C TYR A 50 15.50 -9.62 13.35
N SER A 51 14.91 -9.00 14.37
CA SER A 51 14.39 -9.67 15.54
C SER A 51 12.86 -9.72 15.54
N LEU A 52 12.31 -10.85 15.98
CA LEU A 52 10.88 -11.04 16.23
C LEU A 52 10.72 -11.92 17.47
N PRO A 53 10.49 -11.32 18.65
CA PRO A 53 10.24 -12.03 19.90
C PRO A 53 9.00 -12.93 19.82
N ARG A 54 9.03 -14.08 20.50
CA ARG A 54 7.94 -15.07 20.45
C ARG A 54 6.61 -14.55 20.99
N TYR A 55 6.65 -13.62 21.96
CA TYR A 55 5.45 -13.09 22.60
C TYR A 55 4.56 -12.31 21.62
N VAL A 56 5.12 -11.76 20.54
CA VAL A 56 4.38 -11.00 19.52
C VAL A 56 3.28 -11.87 18.89
N ASN A 57 3.52 -13.17 18.78
CA ASN A 57 2.59 -14.13 18.20
C ASN A 57 1.71 -14.86 19.25
N ALA A 58 1.73 -14.47 20.52
CA ALA A 58 0.88 -15.10 21.54
C ALA A 58 -0.62 -14.78 21.34
N GLY A 59 -0.93 -13.69 20.61
CA GLY A 59 -2.28 -13.20 20.38
C GLY A 59 -3.05 -13.87 19.25
N GLY A 60 -2.40 -14.55 18.29
CA GLY A 60 -3.10 -15.15 17.13
C GLY A 60 -3.94 -14.17 16.31
N ASP A 61 -4.89 -14.71 15.53
CA ASP A 61 -5.82 -13.94 14.71
C ASP A 61 -6.75 -13.07 15.55
N PRO A 62 -6.81 -11.75 15.31
CA PRO A 62 -7.78 -10.90 16.00
C PRO A 62 -9.21 -11.18 15.57
N LEU A 63 -9.49 -11.52 14.31
CA LEU A 63 -10.86 -11.48 13.77
C LEU A 63 -11.83 -12.40 14.56
N PRO A 64 -11.52 -13.69 14.82
CA PRO A 64 -12.40 -14.56 15.62
C PRO A 64 -12.59 -14.08 17.07
N ARG A 65 -11.72 -13.22 17.58
CA ARG A 65 -11.82 -12.68 18.95
C ARG A 65 -12.67 -11.42 19.02
N TYR A 66 -12.85 -10.73 17.90
CA TYR A 66 -13.56 -9.46 17.81
C TYR A 66 -14.78 -9.52 16.90
N GLU A 67 -15.18 -10.70 16.43
CA GLU A 67 -16.36 -10.95 15.60
C GLU A 67 -17.61 -10.30 16.20
N ASP A 68 -17.89 -10.58 17.47
CA ASP A 68 -18.96 -9.98 18.27
C ASP A 68 -18.93 -8.44 18.36
N THR A 69 -17.73 -7.85 18.31
CA THR A 69 -17.55 -6.39 18.34
C THR A 69 -17.73 -5.80 16.94
N LEU A 70 -17.28 -6.51 15.92
CA LEU A 70 -17.39 -6.13 14.53
C LEU A 70 -18.85 -6.16 14.06
N ASP A 71 -19.58 -7.24 14.37
CA ASP A 71 -21.01 -7.39 14.13
C ASP A 71 -21.82 -6.22 14.70
N ARG A 72 -21.41 -5.71 15.87
CA ARG A 72 -22.09 -4.60 16.55
C ARG A 72 -21.61 -3.21 16.15
N SER A 73 -20.58 -3.13 15.32
CA SER A 73 -19.89 -1.87 15.05
C SER A 73 -20.67 -0.92 14.15
N ASP A 74 -21.57 -1.45 13.31
CA ASP A 74 -22.49 -0.68 12.47
C ASP A 74 -23.87 -0.45 13.13
N GLY A 75 -24.01 -0.88 14.39
CA GLY A 75 -25.24 -0.74 15.18
C GLY A 75 -26.21 -1.91 15.07
N GLN A 76 -25.86 -2.98 14.34
CA GLN A 76 -26.68 -4.19 14.21
C GLN A 76 -26.06 -5.37 14.97
N ALA A 77 -26.66 -6.56 14.90
CA ALA A 77 -26.13 -7.78 15.51
C ALA A 77 -26.71 -8.96 14.73
N ASP A 78 -26.39 -9.00 13.43
CA ASP A 78 -27.03 -9.83 12.42
C ASP A 78 -26.05 -10.77 11.72
N GLY A 79 -24.80 -10.84 12.19
CA GLY A 79 -23.71 -11.59 11.60
C GLY A 79 -23.08 -10.89 10.40
N LEU A 80 -23.30 -9.58 10.24
CA LEU A 80 -22.80 -8.77 9.13
C LEU A 80 -22.05 -7.55 9.66
N TRP A 81 -21.17 -7.00 8.84
CA TRP A 81 -20.63 -5.65 9.02
C TRP A 81 -20.80 -4.88 7.72
N GLN A 82 -21.56 -3.78 7.76
CA GLN A 82 -21.91 -2.99 6.57
C GLN A 82 -22.56 -3.84 5.46
N GLY A 83 -23.31 -4.88 5.86
CA GLY A 83 -23.94 -5.83 4.94
C GLY A 83 -23.02 -6.95 4.43
N HIS A 84 -21.75 -7.00 4.84
CA HIS A 84 -20.80 -8.06 4.46
C HIS A 84 -20.75 -9.14 5.53
N ALA A 85 -20.83 -10.41 5.11
CA ALA A 85 -20.71 -11.54 6.02
C ALA A 85 -19.31 -11.59 6.66
N LEU A 86 -19.24 -11.83 7.97
CA LEU A 86 -17.98 -11.73 8.71
C LEU A 86 -16.94 -12.76 8.28
N ASP A 87 -17.35 -13.89 7.73
CA ASP A 87 -16.49 -14.96 7.22
C ASP A 87 -15.89 -14.66 5.83
N GLU A 88 -16.38 -13.62 5.13
CA GLU A 88 -15.83 -13.10 3.88
C GLU A 88 -14.77 -12.01 4.09
N LEU A 89 -14.53 -11.62 5.35
CA LEU A 89 -13.63 -10.55 5.73
C LEU A 89 -12.30 -11.10 6.25
N THR A 90 -11.23 -10.40 5.94
CA THR A 90 -9.96 -10.52 6.67
C THR A 90 -9.84 -9.43 7.74
N ALA A 91 -8.94 -9.61 8.71
CA ALA A 91 -8.63 -8.55 9.68
C ALA A 91 -8.21 -7.24 8.99
N THR A 92 -7.46 -7.31 7.89
CA THR A 92 -7.07 -6.15 7.09
C THR A 92 -8.22 -5.48 6.35
N GLU A 93 -9.35 -6.14 6.19
CA GLU A 93 -10.55 -5.59 5.54
C GLU A 93 -11.61 -5.14 6.55
N SER A 94 -11.28 -5.09 7.85
CA SER A 94 -12.24 -4.73 8.89
C SER A 94 -11.66 -3.71 9.90
N PRO A 95 -12.51 -3.00 10.65
CA PRO A 95 -12.10 -2.01 11.64
C PRO A 95 -11.43 -2.65 12.87
N VAL A 96 -11.37 -3.97 12.97
CA VAL A 96 -10.75 -4.67 14.10
C VAL A 96 -9.23 -4.47 14.15
N LEU A 97 -8.57 -4.37 12.99
CA LEU A 97 -7.10 -4.40 12.94
C LEU A 97 -6.45 -3.18 13.59
N GLY A 98 -7.00 -1.98 13.43
CA GLY A 98 -6.42 -0.74 13.93
C GLY A 98 -6.12 -0.76 15.44
N PRO A 99 -7.14 -0.85 16.31
CA PRO A 99 -6.97 -0.97 17.76
C PRO A 99 -6.15 -2.18 18.18
N TRP A 100 -6.34 -3.34 17.56
CA TRP A 100 -5.57 -4.54 17.91
C TRP A 100 -4.07 -4.36 17.63
N GLN A 101 -3.72 -3.85 16.45
CA GLN A 101 -2.33 -3.62 16.07
C GLN A 101 -1.69 -2.55 16.96
N THR A 102 -2.45 -1.51 17.30
CA THR A 102 -2.00 -0.47 18.24
C THR A 102 -1.68 -1.08 19.60
N ARG A 103 -2.58 -1.88 20.19
CA ARG A 103 -2.34 -2.54 21.48
C ARG A 103 -1.12 -3.45 21.46
N LEU A 104 -0.91 -4.17 20.35
CA LEU A 104 0.30 -4.96 20.16
C LEU A 104 1.55 -4.08 20.11
N ALA A 105 1.52 -2.97 19.37
CA ALA A 105 2.61 -2.00 19.33
C ALA A 105 2.91 -1.46 20.74
N LEU A 106 1.89 -1.10 21.52
CA LEU A 106 2.06 -0.63 22.91
C LEU A 106 2.69 -1.68 23.82
N ASN A 107 2.34 -2.96 23.65
CA ASN A 107 2.97 -4.06 24.38
C ASN A 107 4.46 -4.18 24.03
N ILE A 108 4.81 -4.09 22.73
CA ILE A 108 6.19 -4.10 22.26
C ILE A 108 6.97 -2.91 22.84
N LEU A 109 6.45 -1.69 22.67
CA LEU A 109 7.09 -0.46 23.17
C LEU A 109 7.35 -0.54 24.69
N ARG A 110 6.41 -1.13 25.45
CA ARG A 110 6.54 -1.34 26.89
C ARG A 110 7.60 -2.39 27.23
N TRP A 111 7.53 -3.57 26.62
CA TRP A 111 8.38 -4.71 26.98
C TRP A 111 9.82 -4.51 26.52
N GLU A 112 10.01 -3.93 25.34
CA GLU A 112 11.31 -3.59 24.79
C GLU A 112 11.84 -2.24 25.32
N ARG A 113 11.07 -1.54 26.16
CA ARG A 113 11.46 -0.31 26.86
C ARG A 113 11.86 0.84 25.92
N TYR A 114 11.07 1.09 24.88
CA TYR A 114 11.26 2.25 23.99
C TYR A 114 11.05 3.57 24.74
N GLY A 115 11.92 4.55 24.50
CA GLY A 115 11.83 5.89 25.10
C GLY A 115 12.07 5.91 26.62
N ARG A 116 12.86 4.95 27.14
CA ARG A 116 13.12 4.79 28.59
C ARG A 116 14.53 5.20 29.03
N ASP A 117 15.34 5.73 28.12
CA ASP A 117 16.66 6.27 28.43
C ASP A 117 16.93 7.55 27.63
N ARG A 118 18.20 7.98 27.53
CA ARG A 118 18.60 9.24 26.86
C ARG A 118 18.93 9.07 25.38
N ILE A 119 18.80 7.86 24.83
CA ILE A 119 19.02 7.56 23.42
C ILE A 119 17.66 7.61 22.73
N THR A 120 17.60 8.33 21.63
CA THR A 120 16.39 8.38 20.80
C THR A 120 16.19 7.04 20.12
N ASP A 121 15.02 6.45 20.33
CA ASP A 121 14.54 5.27 19.60
C ASP A 121 13.61 5.68 18.45
N LEU A 122 13.37 4.77 17.51
CA LEU A 122 12.46 4.97 16.39
C LEU A 122 11.53 3.76 16.23
N PHE A 123 10.23 4.00 16.12
CA PHE A 123 9.27 2.91 15.94
C PHE A 123 8.22 3.28 14.90
N TYR A 124 8.02 2.40 13.93
CA TYR A 124 7.06 2.55 12.84
C TYR A 124 5.84 1.66 13.07
N ILE A 125 4.66 2.23 12.86
CA ILE A 125 3.37 1.53 12.90
C ILE A 125 2.68 1.79 11.57
N HIS A 126 2.43 0.73 10.80
CA HIS A 126 1.79 0.83 9.49
C HIS A 126 0.36 0.26 9.53
N TYR A 127 -0.63 1.14 9.44
CA TYR A 127 -2.05 0.75 9.38
C TYR A 127 -2.44 0.41 7.94
N LYS A 128 -2.60 -0.88 7.65
CA LYS A 128 -2.88 -1.36 6.28
C LYS A 128 -4.36 -1.34 5.90
N SER A 129 -5.28 -1.35 6.87
CA SER A 129 -6.72 -1.44 6.58
C SER A 129 -7.26 -0.36 5.63
N PRO A 130 -6.83 0.93 5.71
CA PRO A 130 -7.27 1.95 4.76
C PRO A 130 -6.99 1.57 3.30
N ASP A 131 -5.86 0.91 3.01
CA ASP A 131 -5.53 0.50 1.64
C ASP A 131 -6.39 -0.69 1.17
N HIS A 132 -6.56 -1.74 1.99
CA HIS A 132 -7.38 -2.90 1.58
C HIS A 132 -8.85 -2.53 1.39
N VAL A 133 -9.42 -1.80 2.34
CA VAL A 133 -10.82 -1.35 2.26
C VAL A 133 -10.99 -0.34 1.13
N GLY A 134 -9.99 0.52 0.93
CA GLY A 134 -9.97 1.45 -0.20
C GLY A 134 -9.96 0.72 -1.54
N HIS A 135 -9.17 -0.33 -1.71
CA HIS A 135 -9.19 -1.14 -2.94
C HIS A 135 -10.49 -1.90 -3.14
N ARG A 136 -11.10 -2.41 -2.06
CA ARG A 136 -12.31 -3.24 -2.14
C ARG A 136 -13.59 -2.43 -2.37
N TRP A 137 -13.75 -1.31 -1.67
CA TRP A 137 -14.99 -0.53 -1.67
C TRP A 137 -14.85 0.94 -2.06
N ASN A 138 -13.62 1.40 -2.35
CA ASN A 138 -13.24 2.80 -2.60
C ASN A 138 -13.17 3.69 -1.34
N MET A 139 -12.32 4.72 -1.42
CA MET A 139 -12.09 5.69 -0.33
C MET A 139 -13.33 6.48 0.10
N ILE A 140 -14.39 6.54 -0.72
CA ILE A 140 -15.64 7.27 -0.41
C ILE A 140 -16.72 6.39 0.23
N SER A 141 -16.43 5.11 0.50
CA SER A 141 -17.42 4.15 0.97
C SER A 141 -17.76 4.31 2.46
N PRO A 142 -18.94 3.82 2.90
CA PRO A 142 -19.27 3.73 4.33
C PRO A 142 -18.26 2.90 5.14
N GLU A 143 -17.77 1.79 4.57
CA GLU A 143 -16.76 0.91 5.18
C GLU A 143 -15.47 1.68 5.47
N MET A 144 -15.02 2.54 4.55
CA MET A 144 -13.84 3.38 4.75
C MET A 144 -13.99 4.31 5.95
N ASN A 145 -15.19 4.83 6.22
CA ASN A 145 -15.45 5.68 7.37
C ASN A 145 -15.18 4.93 8.69
N ASP A 146 -15.66 3.70 8.80
CA ASP A 146 -15.43 2.85 9.97
C ASP A 146 -13.94 2.52 10.14
N ILE A 147 -13.22 2.26 9.05
CA ILE A 147 -11.77 2.05 9.09
C ILE A 147 -11.03 3.30 9.57
N LEU A 148 -11.35 4.49 9.06
CA LEU A 148 -10.70 5.72 9.47
C LEU A 148 -10.95 6.03 10.95
N ARG A 149 -12.17 5.81 11.45
CA ARG A 149 -12.49 5.93 12.88
C ARG A 149 -11.70 4.94 13.72
N SER A 150 -11.53 3.71 13.23
CA SER A 150 -10.73 2.67 13.89
C SER A 150 -9.26 3.05 13.99
N VAL A 151 -8.67 3.60 12.92
CA VAL A 151 -7.29 4.09 12.90
C VAL A 151 -7.15 5.31 13.82
N ASP A 152 -8.07 6.27 13.78
CA ASP A 152 -8.10 7.43 14.67
C ASP A 152 -8.10 7.02 16.15
N ALA A 153 -8.97 6.08 16.53
CA ALA A 153 -9.01 5.53 17.88
C ALA A 153 -7.67 4.87 18.29
N GLY A 154 -7.03 4.14 17.38
CA GLY A 154 -5.71 3.56 17.60
C GLY A 154 -4.63 4.62 17.82
N ILE A 155 -4.58 5.65 16.98
CA ILE A 155 -3.64 6.77 17.14
C ILE A 155 -3.89 7.51 18.46
N GLY A 156 -5.15 7.70 18.85
CA GLY A 156 -5.53 8.27 20.14
C GLY A 156 -5.00 7.46 21.33
N GLU A 157 -5.12 6.13 21.29
CA GLU A 157 -4.57 5.23 22.32
C GLU A 157 -3.04 5.31 22.39
N LEU A 158 -2.36 5.37 21.24
CA LEU A 158 -0.91 5.55 21.15
C LEU A 158 -0.46 6.87 21.77
N VAL A 159 -1.09 7.99 21.38
CA VAL A 159 -0.77 9.32 21.91
C VAL A 159 -0.98 9.38 23.42
N LYS A 160 -2.06 8.78 23.93
CA LYS A 160 -2.30 8.69 25.37
C LYS A 160 -1.16 7.94 26.07
N TRP A 161 -0.79 6.77 25.55
CA TRP A 161 0.30 5.99 26.12
C TRP A 161 1.64 6.75 26.08
N LEU A 162 1.99 7.39 24.96
CA LEU A 162 3.23 8.17 24.83
C LEU A 162 3.27 9.32 25.84
N ASN A 163 2.15 10.03 26.03
CA ASN A 163 2.05 11.10 27.01
C ASN A 163 2.29 10.63 28.45
N GLU A 164 1.75 9.46 28.81
CA GLU A 164 1.86 8.89 30.16
C GLU A 164 3.20 8.18 30.40
N SER A 165 3.74 7.53 29.36
CA SER A 165 4.88 6.62 29.48
C SER A 165 6.21 7.25 29.09
N VAL A 166 6.24 8.09 28.06
CA VAL A 166 7.47 8.71 27.56
C VAL A 166 7.56 10.16 28.04
N GLY A 167 6.46 10.90 27.92
CA GLY A 167 6.35 12.31 28.30
C GLY A 167 6.11 13.20 27.09
N ARG A 168 5.18 14.16 27.22
CA ARG A 168 4.74 15.06 26.13
C ARG A 168 5.85 15.83 25.40
N LYS A 169 7.00 16.02 26.05
CA LYS A 169 8.14 16.77 25.50
C LYS A 169 9.26 15.86 24.99
N ASP A 170 9.10 14.55 25.11
CA ASP A 170 10.16 13.55 24.95
C ASP A 170 9.86 12.58 23.80
N TYR A 171 8.84 12.86 22.98
CA TYR A 171 8.57 12.14 21.73
C TYR A 171 8.13 13.08 20.60
N VAL A 172 8.32 12.62 19.37
CA VAL A 172 7.75 13.20 18.15
C VAL A 172 6.90 12.14 17.48
N LEU A 173 5.68 12.50 17.07
CA LEU A 173 4.81 11.65 16.28
C LEU A 173 4.66 12.28 14.89
N VAL A 174 4.96 11.50 13.86
CA VAL A 174 4.72 11.86 12.46
C VAL A 174 3.70 10.89 11.91
N VAL A 175 2.64 11.44 11.30
CA VAL A 175 1.60 10.67 10.61
C VAL A 175 1.64 11.06 9.14
N THR A 176 1.74 10.08 8.26
CA THR A 176 1.77 10.24 6.81
C THR A 176 1.13 9.03 6.15
N ALA A 177 0.86 9.12 4.85
CA ALA A 177 0.55 7.99 3.99
C ALA A 177 1.71 7.73 3.03
N ASP A 178 1.83 6.48 2.57
CA ASP A 178 2.73 6.07 1.48
C ASP A 178 2.18 6.46 0.11
N HIS A 179 0.85 6.52 -0.04
CA HIS A 179 0.18 7.07 -1.21
C HIS A 179 -1.24 7.56 -0.90
N GLY A 180 -1.86 8.22 -1.88
CA GLY A 180 -3.29 8.55 -1.87
C GLY A 180 -4.12 7.49 -2.60
N GLN A 181 -5.42 7.77 -2.71
CA GLN A 181 -6.33 7.01 -3.57
C GLN A 181 -7.24 7.99 -4.33
N THR A 182 -7.69 7.58 -5.51
CA THR A 182 -8.63 8.36 -6.32
C THR A 182 -10.07 7.92 -6.03
N PRO A 183 -11.02 8.86 -5.85
CA PRO A 183 -12.43 8.51 -5.72
C PRO A 183 -12.98 7.90 -7.01
N LEU A 184 -13.87 6.92 -6.88
CA LEU A 184 -14.68 6.49 -8.02
C LEU A 184 -15.64 7.63 -8.41
N GLN A 185 -16.07 7.65 -9.67
CA GLN A 185 -17.03 8.63 -10.21
C GLN A 185 -16.53 10.08 -10.29
N ALA A 186 -15.22 10.32 -10.23
CA ALA A 186 -14.62 11.64 -10.49
C ALA A 186 -14.48 11.97 -11.99
N GLY A 187 -15.25 11.30 -12.86
CA GLY A 187 -15.23 11.49 -14.31
C GLY A 187 -14.02 10.90 -15.06
N GLY A 188 -13.08 10.26 -14.35
CA GLY A 188 -11.93 9.58 -14.95
C GLY A 188 -12.11 8.06 -15.02
N TRP A 189 -11.66 7.46 -16.13
CA TRP A 189 -11.70 6.01 -16.33
C TRP A 189 -10.69 5.28 -15.43
N PRO A 190 -11.09 4.24 -14.68
CA PRO A 190 -10.17 3.41 -13.91
C PRO A 190 -9.39 2.49 -14.84
N ILE A 191 -8.17 2.88 -15.18
CA ILE A 191 -7.34 2.18 -16.15
C ILE A 191 -7.02 0.75 -15.67
N SER A 192 -7.51 -0.25 -16.40
CA SER A 192 -7.12 -1.64 -16.23
C SER A 192 -5.70 -1.83 -16.73
N GLN A 193 -4.74 -1.96 -15.80
CA GLN A 193 -3.36 -2.31 -16.12
C GLN A 193 -3.25 -3.67 -16.81
N ARG A 194 -4.18 -4.60 -16.52
CA ARG A 194 -4.21 -5.92 -17.13
C ARG A 194 -4.51 -5.84 -18.63
N GLU A 195 -5.58 -5.13 -19.01
CA GLU A 195 -5.92 -4.97 -20.44
C GLU A 195 -4.85 -4.17 -21.15
N LEU A 196 -4.39 -3.07 -20.55
CA LEU A 196 -3.31 -2.25 -21.10
C LEU A 196 -2.07 -3.09 -21.46
N PHE A 197 -1.65 -3.96 -20.55
CA PHE A 197 -0.48 -4.81 -20.79
C PHE A 197 -0.76 -5.83 -21.87
N ALA A 198 -1.91 -6.52 -21.80
CA ALA A 198 -2.29 -7.49 -22.81
C ALA A 198 -2.32 -6.87 -24.22
N ASP A 199 -2.81 -5.64 -24.34
CA ASP A 199 -2.85 -4.91 -25.61
C ASP A 199 -1.46 -4.48 -26.09
N ILE A 200 -0.58 -4.03 -25.18
CA ILE A 200 0.82 -3.73 -25.51
C ILE A 200 1.53 -4.98 -26.01
N GLU A 201 1.42 -6.10 -25.29
CA GLU A 201 2.05 -7.36 -25.69
C GLU A 201 1.47 -7.84 -27.03
N SER A 202 0.14 -7.88 -27.19
CA SER A 202 -0.51 -8.24 -28.46
C SER A 202 -0.07 -7.37 -29.64
N ARG A 203 0.17 -6.08 -29.39
CA ARG A 203 0.49 -5.10 -30.43
C ARG A 203 1.96 -5.07 -30.82
N PHE A 204 2.87 -5.32 -29.88
CA PHE A 204 4.30 -5.06 -30.03
C PHE A 204 5.21 -6.26 -29.76
N ASP A 205 4.70 -7.33 -29.13
CA ASP A 205 5.41 -8.59 -29.04
C ASP A 205 5.05 -9.49 -30.23
N HIS A 206 6.06 -9.80 -31.02
CA HIS A 206 6.02 -10.60 -32.24
C HIS A 206 6.95 -11.80 -32.16
N VAL A 207 7.63 -12.00 -31.03
CA VAL A 207 8.60 -13.07 -30.81
C VAL A 207 8.15 -13.95 -29.65
N GLU A 208 7.72 -15.17 -29.97
CA GLU A 208 7.26 -16.12 -28.94
C GLU A 208 8.46 -16.74 -28.19
N ASN A 209 9.01 -16.01 -27.22
CA ASN A 209 10.12 -16.43 -26.35
C ASN A 209 9.77 -16.45 -24.85
N GLY A 210 8.59 -15.93 -24.48
CA GLY A 210 8.08 -15.88 -23.11
C GLY A 210 8.57 -14.67 -22.28
N ASP A 211 9.38 -13.79 -22.86
CA ASP A 211 9.70 -12.48 -22.30
C ASP A 211 8.60 -11.48 -22.67
N THR A 212 8.43 -10.40 -21.89
CA THR A 212 7.39 -9.39 -22.14
C THR A 212 7.99 -8.02 -22.44
N ILE A 213 7.31 -7.24 -23.29
CA ILE A 213 7.67 -5.85 -23.60
C ILE A 213 7.65 -5.01 -22.33
N ILE A 214 6.64 -5.16 -21.46
CA ILE A 214 6.56 -4.48 -20.16
C ILE A 214 6.92 -5.44 -19.02
N LYS A 215 8.01 -5.15 -18.30
CA LYS A 215 8.46 -5.97 -17.14
C LYS A 215 7.67 -5.70 -15.88
N SER A 216 7.31 -4.43 -15.68
CA SER A 216 6.60 -3.98 -14.48
C SER A 216 6.00 -2.60 -14.71
N SER A 217 5.11 -2.19 -13.81
CA SER A 217 4.63 -0.82 -13.74
C SER A 217 4.60 -0.30 -12.31
N SER A 218 4.44 1.01 -12.22
CA SER A 218 3.84 1.71 -11.09
C SER A 218 2.53 2.34 -11.56
N ALA A 219 1.86 3.10 -10.69
CA ALA A 219 0.58 3.75 -11.01
C ALA A 219 0.63 4.63 -12.28
N ASN A 220 1.77 5.25 -12.58
CA ASN A 220 1.92 6.20 -13.69
C ASN A 220 3.16 5.97 -14.58
N VAL A 221 3.89 4.87 -14.39
CA VAL A 221 5.09 4.56 -15.18
C VAL A 221 5.07 3.10 -15.60
N LEU A 222 5.35 2.84 -16.87
CA LEU A 222 5.61 1.52 -17.42
C LEU A 222 7.13 1.30 -17.55
N PHE A 223 7.63 0.18 -17.04
CA PHE A 223 9.04 -0.21 -17.12
C PHE A 223 9.20 -1.30 -18.17
N ALA A 224 9.66 -0.90 -19.36
CA ALA A 224 9.83 -1.81 -20.47
C ALA A 224 11.13 -2.63 -20.41
N ASP A 225 11.12 -3.84 -20.96
CA ASP A 225 12.33 -4.62 -21.21
C ASP A 225 13.05 -4.12 -22.46
N LYS A 226 14.13 -3.37 -22.29
CA LYS A 226 14.92 -2.87 -23.42
C LYS A 226 15.54 -3.99 -24.27
N ALA A 227 15.80 -5.16 -23.69
CA ALA A 227 16.32 -6.29 -24.45
C ALA A 227 15.24 -6.85 -25.37
N GLU A 228 14.05 -7.11 -24.82
CA GLU A 228 12.91 -7.63 -25.57
C GLU A 228 12.41 -6.66 -26.63
N MET A 229 12.30 -5.38 -26.29
CA MET A 229 11.99 -4.33 -27.26
C MET A 229 12.94 -4.32 -28.47
N LYS A 230 14.24 -4.59 -28.24
CA LYS A 230 15.24 -4.65 -29.32
C LYS A 230 15.03 -5.88 -30.20
N VAL A 231 14.65 -7.02 -29.62
CA VAL A 231 14.34 -8.26 -30.36
C VAL A 231 13.12 -8.05 -31.24
N ASN A 232 12.09 -7.41 -30.69
CA ASN A 232 10.85 -7.07 -31.37
C ASN A 232 10.93 -5.85 -32.31
N GLY A 233 12.06 -5.12 -32.30
CA GLY A 233 12.25 -3.95 -33.16
C GLY A 233 11.37 -2.75 -32.81
N VAL A 234 10.88 -2.68 -31.56
CA VAL A 234 10.00 -1.61 -31.06
C VAL A 234 10.77 -0.61 -30.20
N SER A 235 10.41 0.66 -30.29
CA SER A 235 10.95 1.75 -29.49
C SER A 235 9.97 2.25 -28.42
N PRO A 236 10.45 2.85 -27.30
CA PRO A 236 9.57 3.48 -26.32
C PRO A 236 8.70 4.59 -26.91
N GLU A 237 9.16 5.22 -27.99
CA GLU A 237 8.44 6.25 -28.73
C GLU A 237 7.21 5.69 -29.44
N GLU A 238 7.32 4.51 -30.05
CA GLU A 238 6.19 3.86 -30.72
C GLU A 238 5.10 3.47 -29.73
N ILE A 239 5.49 2.88 -28.58
CA ILE A 239 4.55 2.56 -27.50
C ILE A 239 3.91 3.85 -26.96
N SER A 240 4.71 4.88 -26.67
CA SER A 240 4.19 6.16 -26.19
C SER A 240 3.23 6.80 -27.19
N SER A 241 3.55 6.77 -28.48
CA SER A 241 2.69 7.29 -29.54
C SER A 241 1.38 6.52 -29.64
N TRP A 242 1.42 5.19 -29.56
CA TRP A 242 0.21 4.37 -29.59
C TRP A 242 -0.70 4.64 -28.38
N LEU A 243 -0.12 4.80 -27.19
CA LEU A 243 -0.87 5.14 -25.97
C LEU A 243 -1.60 6.49 -26.06
N THR A 244 -1.17 7.43 -26.90
CA THR A 244 -1.90 8.70 -27.10
C THR A 244 -3.22 8.54 -27.85
N GLY A 245 -3.45 7.39 -28.48
CA GLY A 245 -4.70 7.04 -29.14
C GLY A 245 -5.49 5.94 -28.43
N TYR A 246 -5.04 5.49 -27.26
CA TYR A 246 -5.67 4.37 -26.52
C TYR A 246 -6.96 4.85 -25.83
N THR A 247 -8.07 4.20 -26.15
CA THR A 247 -9.41 4.63 -25.75
C THR A 247 -9.97 3.83 -24.57
N ILE A 248 -11.04 4.34 -23.96
CA ILE A 248 -11.75 3.62 -22.90
C ILE A 248 -12.26 2.27 -23.40
N ALA A 249 -12.78 2.22 -24.64
CA ALA A 249 -13.27 0.99 -25.24
C ALA A 249 -12.16 -0.05 -25.44
N ASP A 250 -10.94 0.38 -25.80
CA ASP A 250 -9.78 -0.51 -25.91
C ASP A 250 -9.43 -1.12 -24.53
N ASN A 251 -9.59 -0.37 -23.45
CA ASN A 251 -9.23 -0.81 -22.10
C ASN A 251 -10.28 -1.69 -21.40
N LEU A 252 -11.30 -2.16 -22.14
CA LEU A 252 -12.31 -3.07 -21.62
C LEU A 252 -11.86 -4.53 -21.72
N ALA A 253 -12.12 -5.29 -20.66
CA ALA A 253 -11.97 -6.73 -20.72
C ALA A 253 -12.93 -7.32 -21.77
N ILE A 254 -12.44 -8.25 -22.58
CA ILE A 254 -13.21 -8.90 -23.66
C ILE A 254 -14.59 -9.38 -23.15
N GLY A 255 -15.66 -8.95 -23.82
CA GLY A 255 -17.03 -9.32 -23.49
C GLY A 255 -17.68 -8.47 -22.38
N SER A 256 -16.99 -7.46 -21.86
CA SER A 256 -17.54 -6.50 -20.90
C SER A 256 -18.21 -5.32 -21.61
N SER A 257 -19.17 -4.70 -20.93
CA SER A 257 -19.75 -3.42 -21.35
C SER A 257 -19.10 -2.26 -20.61
N LEU A 258 -19.24 -1.06 -21.17
CA LEU A 258 -18.91 0.18 -20.46
C LEU A 258 -19.73 0.26 -19.15
N ALA A 259 -19.08 0.75 -18.10
CA ALA A 259 -19.73 0.98 -16.82
C ALA A 259 -20.75 2.12 -16.91
N GLU A 260 -21.69 2.15 -15.97
CA GLU A 260 -22.67 3.24 -15.86
C GLU A 260 -21.97 4.60 -15.78
N GLY A 261 -22.42 5.57 -16.60
CA GLY A 261 -21.82 6.90 -16.73
C GLY A 261 -20.69 7.01 -17.76
N TYR A 262 -20.34 5.92 -18.45
CA TYR A 262 -19.33 5.88 -19.52
C TYR A 262 -19.87 5.41 -20.87
N GLU A 263 -21.18 5.16 -21.00
CA GLU A 263 -21.81 4.53 -22.16
C GLU A 263 -21.47 5.24 -23.48
N ASP A 264 -21.45 6.56 -23.48
CA ASP A 264 -21.14 7.40 -24.65
C ASP A 264 -19.67 7.85 -24.71
N ARG A 265 -18.81 7.29 -23.86
CA ARG A 265 -17.41 7.71 -23.68
C ARG A 265 -16.41 6.67 -24.16
N GLY A 266 -16.86 5.63 -24.88
CA GLY A 266 -15.98 4.58 -25.39
C GLY A 266 -14.79 5.11 -26.20
N ASP A 267 -15.01 6.16 -27.00
CA ASP A 267 -13.99 6.79 -27.85
C ASP A 267 -13.10 7.80 -27.11
N ASP A 268 -13.37 8.08 -25.83
CA ASP A 268 -12.52 8.99 -25.04
C ASP A 268 -11.14 8.37 -24.84
N LEU A 269 -10.12 9.22 -24.89
CA LEU A 269 -8.75 8.82 -24.62
C LEU A 269 -8.54 8.51 -23.13
N VAL A 270 -7.87 7.40 -22.85
CA VAL A 270 -7.46 7.02 -21.50
C VAL A 270 -6.34 7.92 -20.98
N TYR A 271 -5.41 8.29 -21.87
CA TYR A 271 -4.26 9.12 -21.53
C TYR A 271 -4.36 10.47 -22.23
N SER A 272 -4.22 11.57 -21.47
CA SER A 272 -4.05 12.89 -22.08
C SER A 272 -2.68 13.06 -22.73
N ALA A 273 -1.68 12.32 -22.26
CA ALA A 273 -0.33 12.27 -22.85
C ALA A 273 0.42 11.02 -22.38
N ALA A 274 1.33 10.53 -23.22
CA ALA A 274 2.29 9.48 -22.89
C ALA A 274 3.66 9.88 -23.47
N PHE A 275 4.72 9.68 -22.67
CA PHE A 275 6.07 10.10 -23.05
C PHE A 275 7.07 8.98 -22.80
N PRO A 276 8.06 8.80 -23.68
CA PRO A 276 9.18 7.94 -23.38
C PRO A 276 9.98 8.54 -22.23
N GLY A 277 10.51 7.71 -21.34
CA GLY A 277 11.20 8.18 -20.12
C GLY A 277 12.30 9.22 -20.37
N ARG A 278 13.00 9.14 -21.51
CA ARG A 278 14.04 10.10 -21.92
C ARG A 278 13.52 11.51 -22.22
N ALA A 279 12.25 11.65 -22.58
CA ALA A 279 11.62 12.93 -22.88
C ALA A 279 11.08 13.64 -21.63
N VAL A 280 10.94 12.96 -20.50
CA VAL A 280 10.32 13.51 -19.28
C VAL A 280 11.03 14.78 -18.79
N THR A 281 12.36 14.82 -18.84
CA THR A 281 13.12 16.02 -18.46
C THR A 281 12.82 17.21 -19.38
N GLN A 282 12.76 16.97 -20.68
CA GLN A 282 12.44 18.03 -21.66
C GLN A 282 11.01 18.53 -21.48
N VAL A 283 10.05 17.63 -21.26
CA VAL A 283 8.66 17.99 -20.96
C VAL A 283 8.58 18.83 -19.70
N ALA A 284 9.28 18.43 -18.63
CA ALA A 284 9.29 19.17 -17.36
C ALA A 284 9.93 20.58 -17.47
N MET A 285 10.91 20.76 -18.35
CA MET A 285 11.46 22.08 -18.68
C MET A 285 10.43 22.93 -19.45
N CYS A 286 9.73 22.36 -20.42
CA CYS A 286 8.72 23.05 -21.22
C CYS A 286 7.52 23.52 -20.40
N THR A 287 7.13 22.78 -19.36
CA THR A 287 6.02 23.14 -18.47
C THR A 287 6.42 24.10 -17.35
N GLY A 288 7.71 24.44 -17.22
CA GLY A 288 8.22 25.29 -16.14
C GLY A 288 8.22 24.62 -14.76
N ALA A 289 8.04 23.29 -14.69
CA ALA A 289 8.04 22.53 -13.45
C ALA A 289 9.46 22.40 -12.86
N LEU A 290 10.47 22.45 -13.71
CA LEU A 290 11.86 22.66 -13.34
C LEU A 290 12.11 24.16 -13.59
N GLY A 291 12.34 24.93 -12.54
CA GLY A 291 12.51 26.39 -12.64
C GLY A 291 13.45 26.79 -13.78
N ARG A 292 13.18 27.94 -14.40
CA ARG A 292 14.15 28.54 -15.32
C ARG A 292 15.28 29.09 -14.45
N ASP A 293 16.44 28.45 -14.50
CA ASP A 293 17.68 29.01 -13.94
C ASP A 293 17.95 30.42 -14.52
#